data_AF-A0A085BHZ6-F1
#
_entry.id   AF-A0A085BHZ6-F1
#
_cell.length_a   1.000
_cell.length_b   1.000
_cell.length_c   1.000
_cell.angle_alpha   90.00
_cell.angle_beta   90.00
_cell.angle_gamma   90.00
#
_symmetry.space_group_name_H-M   'P 1'
#
loop_
_entity.id
_entity.type
_entity.pdbx_description
1 polymer ?
#
loop_
_entity_poly.entity_id
_entity_poly.type
_entity_poly.pdbx_seq_one_letter_code
_entity_poly.pdbx_strand_id
1 'polypeptide(L)'
;MVSTTSKFVAEMIGTMVLVLMGCGSAVIAGADGTTGVGLLGISFAFGLSVVAMAYAIGHISGCHINPAISIAMVAAGRMKMAEAAYYIAAQIVGAIIGAGILYVIFTNHPGAEMGPWALGSNGWGTGYLAEYNTLAAFVAEFVFTFIFLLVILGSTSTKNIHGGFAGLAIGLSLVLIHIVGIKITGVSVNPARSIGPAIFAQGAALSQIWLFVAAPVLGGVFAAFVYNLLIEKKELA
;
A
#
# COMPACT_ATOMS: atom_id res chain seq x y z
N MET A 1 -1.26 -24.17 14.92
CA MET A 1 -2.27 -23.47 14.12
C MET A 1 -2.24 -22.00 14.53
N VAL A 2 -2.06 -21.07 13.60
CA VAL A 2 -2.04 -19.63 13.92
C VAL A 2 -3.47 -19.15 14.20
N SER A 3 -3.68 -18.42 15.29
CA SER A 3 -5.02 -17.92 15.66
C SER A 3 -5.48 -16.76 14.77
N THR A 4 -6.79 -16.60 14.60
CA THR A 4 -7.38 -15.45 13.89
C THR A 4 -6.93 -14.13 14.51
N THR A 5 -6.88 -14.03 15.84
CA THR A 5 -6.37 -12.85 16.56
C THR A 5 -4.91 -12.55 16.21
N SER A 6 -4.05 -13.56 16.11
CA SER A 6 -2.65 -13.39 15.72
C SER A 6 -2.53 -12.80 14.30
N LYS A 7 -3.36 -13.26 13.36
CA LYS A 7 -3.40 -12.71 12.00
C LYS A 7 -3.87 -11.26 11.97
N PHE A 8 -4.88 -10.91 12.77
CA PHE A 8 -5.35 -9.52 12.89
C PHE A 8 -4.26 -8.59 13.38
N VAL A 9 -3.61 -8.96 14.48
CA VAL A 9 -2.57 -8.13 15.08
C VAL A 9 -1.38 -8.01 14.13
N ALA A 10 -1.02 -9.09 13.43
CA ALA A 10 0.00 -9.04 12.40
C ALA A 10 -0.35 -8.03 11.29
N GLU A 11 -1.53 -8.12 10.68
CA GLU A 11 -1.95 -7.19 9.63
C GLU A 11 -2.05 -5.75 10.13
N MET A 12 -2.58 -5.54 11.34
CA MET A 12 -2.66 -4.22 11.98
C MET A 12 -1.28 -3.61 12.18
N ILE A 13 -0.33 -4.34 12.78
CA ILE A 13 1.04 -3.86 13.01
C ILE A 13 1.75 -3.63 11.68
N GLY A 14 1.60 -4.54 10.72
CA GLY A 14 2.24 -4.42 9.42
C GLY A 14 1.78 -3.19 8.64
N THR A 15 0.47 -2.91 8.61
CA THR A 15 -0.04 -1.69 7.98
C THR A 15 0.31 -0.43 8.77
N MET A 16 0.34 -0.49 10.10
CA MET A 16 0.85 0.60 10.94
C MET A 16 2.28 0.98 10.57
N VAL A 17 3.18 -0.01 10.46
CA VAL A 17 4.58 0.21 10.07
C VAL A 17 4.66 0.78 8.65
N LEU A 18 3.91 0.22 7.69
CA LEU A 18 3.90 0.72 6.32
C LEU A 18 3.50 2.19 6.25
N VAL A 19 2.43 2.60 6.95
CA VAL A 19 1.98 3.99 6.95
C VAL A 19 2.95 4.88 7.70
N LEU A 20 3.38 4.49 8.91
CA LEU A 20 4.28 5.29 9.72
C LEU A 20 5.61 5.56 9.00
N MET A 21 6.25 4.52 8.47
CA MET A 21 7.57 4.64 7.86
C MET A 21 7.51 5.21 6.45
N GLY A 22 6.56 4.75 5.62
CA GLY A 22 6.37 5.26 4.27
C GLY A 22 5.94 6.73 4.27
N CYS A 23 4.80 7.05 4.90
CA CYS A 23 4.33 8.43 4.96
C CYS A 23 5.25 9.31 5.82
N GLY A 24 5.85 8.78 6.88
CA GLY A 24 6.82 9.50 7.70
C GLY A 24 8.06 9.92 6.93
N SER A 25 8.56 9.08 6.01
CA SER A 25 9.67 9.47 5.13
C SER A 25 9.31 10.65 4.23
N ALA A 26 8.07 10.72 3.74
CA ALA A 26 7.61 11.81 2.89
C ALA A 26 7.42 13.11 3.66
N VAL A 27 6.97 13.02 4.91
CA VAL A 27 6.56 14.17 5.73
C VAL A 27 7.71 14.74 6.55
N ILE A 28 8.53 13.88 7.14
CA ILE A 28 9.60 14.28 8.06
C ILE A 28 10.93 14.37 7.32
N ALA A 29 11.26 13.37 6.51
CA ALA A 29 12.58 13.25 5.90
C ALA A 29 12.64 13.76 4.44
N GLY A 30 11.53 14.30 3.92
CA GLY A 30 11.15 14.39 2.50
C GLY A 30 12.17 14.98 1.51
N ALA A 31 11.74 15.92 0.69
CA ALA A 31 12.57 16.50 -0.38
C ALA A 31 12.95 17.95 -0.04
N ASP A 32 13.87 18.15 0.91
CA ASP A 32 14.37 19.46 1.36
C ASP A 32 15.77 19.78 0.78
N GLY A 33 15.94 19.63 -0.54
CA GLY A 33 17.21 19.96 -1.19
C GLY A 33 18.28 18.88 -0.97
N THR A 34 19.38 19.18 -0.26
CA THR A 34 20.54 18.27 -0.14
C THR A 34 20.55 17.40 1.12
N THR A 35 19.66 17.65 2.09
CA THR A 35 19.64 16.93 3.38
C THR A 35 18.58 15.84 3.48
N GLY A 36 17.61 15.85 2.57
CA GLY A 36 16.48 14.93 2.58
C GLY A 36 16.70 13.68 1.77
N VAL A 37 15.75 12.76 1.91
CA VAL A 37 15.82 11.45 1.25
C VAL A 37 15.32 11.50 -0.20
N GLY A 38 14.61 12.57 -0.56
CA GLY A 38 14.05 12.77 -1.91
C GLY A 38 13.05 11.68 -2.31
N LEU A 39 12.60 11.71 -3.57
CA LEU A 39 11.59 10.75 -4.06
C LEU A 39 12.11 9.30 -4.06
N LEU A 40 13.41 9.10 -4.31
CA LEU A 40 14.02 7.78 -4.29
C LEU A 40 14.01 7.19 -2.87
N GLY A 41 14.42 7.97 -1.88
CA GLY A 41 14.41 7.52 -0.49
C GLY A 41 12.99 7.28 0.05
N ILE A 42 12.01 8.11 -0.32
CA ILE A 42 10.59 7.85 -0.02
C ILE A 42 10.15 6.51 -0.64
N SER A 43 10.51 6.27 -1.90
CA SER A 43 10.20 5.01 -2.59
C SER A 43 10.77 3.80 -1.86
N PHE A 44 12.04 3.89 -1.42
CA PHE A 44 12.67 2.85 -0.63
C PHE A 44 12.01 2.67 0.74
N ALA A 45 11.62 3.74 1.44
CA ALA A 45 10.97 3.63 2.74
C ALA A 45 9.67 2.81 2.67
N PHE A 46 8.82 3.05 1.67
CA PHE A 46 7.61 2.24 1.45
C PHE A 46 7.95 0.78 1.15
N GLY A 47 8.83 0.53 0.19
CA GLY A 47 9.17 -0.85 -0.19
C GLY A 47 9.89 -1.63 0.91
N LEU A 48 10.85 -1.02 1.61
CA LEU A 48 11.57 -1.64 2.72
C LEU A 48 10.65 -1.92 3.92
N SER A 49 9.63 -1.10 4.15
CA SER A 49 8.60 -1.40 5.16
C SER A 49 7.87 -2.71 4.83
N VAL A 50 7.53 -2.92 3.55
CA VAL A 50 6.94 -4.19 3.10
C VAL A 50 7.93 -5.34 3.20
N VAL A 51 9.20 -5.16 2.81
CA VAL A 51 10.22 -6.21 2.97
C VAL A 51 10.34 -6.63 4.44
N ALA A 52 10.53 -5.66 5.33
CA ALA A 52 10.69 -5.91 6.77
C ALA A 52 9.47 -6.65 7.34
N MET A 53 8.26 -6.19 7.03
CA MET A 53 7.05 -6.82 7.55
C MET A 53 6.78 -8.17 6.90
N ALA A 54 7.03 -8.35 5.61
CA ALA A 54 6.86 -9.64 4.95
C ALA A 54 7.71 -10.73 5.61
N TYR A 55 8.96 -10.41 5.98
CA TYR A 55 9.81 -11.35 6.70
C TYR A 55 9.48 -11.48 8.19
N ALA A 56 8.98 -10.42 8.84
CA ALA A 56 8.62 -10.46 10.25
C ALA A 56 7.30 -11.19 10.54
N ILE A 57 6.26 -10.97 9.72
CA ILE A 57 4.89 -11.45 9.98
C ILE A 57 4.29 -12.28 8.84
N GLY A 58 4.98 -12.44 7.70
CA GLY A 58 4.46 -13.19 6.55
C GLY A 58 4.11 -14.64 6.88
N HIS A 59 4.87 -15.29 7.76
CA HIS A 59 4.59 -16.65 8.24
C HIS A 59 3.36 -16.73 9.19
N ILE A 60 2.82 -15.60 9.64
CA ILE A 60 1.65 -15.49 10.52
C ILE A 60 0.39 -15.23 9.69
N SER A 61 0.37 -14.14 8.91
CA SER A 61 -0.82 -13.67 8.17
C SER A 61 -0.69 -13.75 6.64
N GLY A 62 0.48 -14.01 6.09
CA GLY A 62 0.80 -13.75 4.68
C GLY A 62 1.21 -12.30 4.40
N CYS A 63 1.17 -11.41 5.41
CA CYS A 63 1.55 -10.00 5.33
C CYS A 63 0.91 -9.27 4.15
N HIS A 64 -0.43 -9.26 4.08
CA HIS A 64 -1.11 -8.54 3.01
C HIS A 64 -0.96 -7.04 3.19
N ILE A 65 -1.20 -6.56 4.42
CA ILE A 65 -1.07 -5.16 4.87
C ILE A 65 -1.73 -4.13 3.95
N ASN A 66 -2.70 -4.59 3.15
CA ASN A 66 -3.31 -3.87 2.03
C ASN A 66 -4.67 -4.50 1.65
N PRO A 67 -5.77 -3.71 1.65
CA PRO A 67 -7.08 -4.17 1.24
C PRO A 67 -7.15 -4.68 -0.20
N ALA A 68 -6.46 -4.02 -1.15
CA ALA A 68 -6.43 -4.44 -2.55
C ALA A 68 -5.76 -5.82 -2.71
N ILE A 69 -4.73 -6.10 -1.91
CA ILE A 69 -4.10 -7.44 -1.89
C ILE A 69 -5.08 -8.48 -1.37
N SER A 70 -5.74 -8.20 -0.25
CA SER A 70 -6.66 -9.17 0.37
C SER A 70 -7.83 -9.50 -0.55
N ILE A 71 -8.40 -8.50 -1.23
CA ILE A 71 -9.46 -8.70 -2.22
C ILE A 71 -8.96 -9.45 -3.45
N ALA A 72 -7.77 -9.13 -3.96
CA ALA A 72 -7.18 -9.83 -5.09
C ALA A 72 -6.88 -11.31 -4.75
N MET A 73 -6.48 -11.63 -3.52
CA MET A 73 -6.30 -13.01 -3.07
C MET A 73 -7.63 -13.78 -3.02
N VAL A 74 -8.75 -13.11 -2.71
CA VAL A 74 -10.09 -13.71 -2.85
C VAL A 74 -10.39 -13.97 -4.33
N ALA A 75 -10.17 -13.00 -5.21
CA ALA A 75 -10.38 -13.16 -6.65
C ALA A 75 -9.48 -14.26 -7.26
N ALA A 76 -8.27 -14.43 -6.73
CA ALA A 76 -7.37 -15.50 -7.13
C ALA A 76 -7.80 -16.89 -6.61
N GLY A 77 -8.74 -16.95 -5.67
CA GLY A 77 -9.14 -18.16 -4.96
C GLY A 77 -8.10 -18.65 -3.93
N ARG A 78 -7.27 -17.73 -3.41
CA ARG A 78 -6.24 -17.98 -2.39
C ARG A 78 -6.68 -17.56 -0.97
N MET A 79 -7.82 -16.89 -0.83
CA MET A 79 -8.36 -16.42 0.46
C MET A 79 -9.90 -16.44 0.44
N LYS A 80 -10.54 -16.65 1.61
CA LYS A 80 -12.00 -16.52 1.75
C LYS A 80 -12.39 -15.07 1.98
N MET A 81 -13.53 -14.63 1.44
CA MET A 81 -14.02 -13.26 1.59
C MET A 81 -14.19 -12.83 3.06
N ALA A 82 -14.68 -13.72 3.93
CA ALA A 82 -14.83 -13.42 5.35
C ALA A 82 -13.47 -13.14 6.04
N GLU A 83 -12.42 -13.85 5.65
CA GLU A 83 -11.07 -13.61 6.16
C GLU A 83 -10.52 -12.29 5.60
N ALA A 84 -10.78 -11.99 4.31
CA ALA A 84 -10.38 -10.73 3.70
C ALA A 84 -11.04 -9.53 4.38
N ALA A 85 -12.33 -9.59 4.71
CA ALA A 85 -13.01 -8.53 5.45
C ALA A 85 -12.37 -8.28 6.82
N TYR A 86 -11.98 -9.36 7.51
CA TYR A 86 -11.27 -9.29 8.79
C TYR A 86 -9.88 -8.65 8.66
N TYR A 87 -9.13 -8.98 7.59
CA TYR A 87 -7.85 -8.36 7.27
C TYR A 87 -8.00 -6.88 6.94
N ILE A 88 -9.00 -6.51 6.14
CA ILE A 88 -9.25 -5.11 5.76
C ILE A 88 -9.53 -4.25 6.99
N ALA A 89 -10.31 -4.75 7.95
CA ALA A 89 -10.53 -4.06 9.21
C ALA A 89 -9.21 -3.86 9.99
N ALA A 90 -8.40 -4.91 10.11
CA ALA A 90 -7.09 -4.83 10.77
C ALA A 90 -6.16 -3.80 10.11
N GLN A 91 -6.10 -3.82 8.78
CA GLN A 91 -5.25 -2.94 7.98
C GLN A 91 -5.68 -1.47 8.12
N ILE A 92 -6.98 -1.19 8.08
CA ILE A 92 -7.49 0.18 8.27
C ILE A 92 -7.18 0.68 9.68
N VAL A 93 -7.41 -0.15 10.72
CA VAL A 93 -7.04 0.20 12.11
C VAL A 93 -5.54 0.47 12.21
N GLY A 94 -4.71 -0.40 11.63
CA GLY A 94 -3.26 -0.23 11.58
C GLY A 94 -2.85 1.08 10.90
N ALA A 95 -3.43 1.39 9.75
CA ALA A 95 -3.16 2.63 9.02
C ALA A 95 -3.53 3.88 9.82
N ILE A 96 -4.66 3.87 10.54
CA ILE A 96 -5.08 4.96 11.42
C ILE A 96 -4.09 5.13 12.58
N ILE A 97 -3.66 4.03 13.20
CA ILE A 97 -2.65 4.09 14.28
C ILE A 97 -1.33 4.67 13.74
N GLY A 98 -0.84 4.18 12.60
CA GLY A 98 0.40 4.66 11.98
C GLY A 98 0.34 6.15 11.63
N ALA A 99 -0.79 6.59 11.04
CA ALA A 99 -1.02 7.99 10.74
C ALA A 99 -1.17 8.86 12.01
N GLY A 100 -1.80 8.33 13.06
CA GLY A 100 -1.94 9.02 14.35
C GLY A 100 -0.62 9.21 15.08
N ILE A 101 0.26 8.20 15.07
CA ILE A 101 1.63 8.32 15.57
C ILE A 101 2.38 9.40 14.77
N LEU A 102 2.30 9.34 13.43
CA LEU A 102 2.94 10.33 12.57
C LEU A 102 2.39 11.75 12.79
N TYR A 103 1.08 11.89 12.97
CA TYR A 103 0.44 13.16 13.32
C TYR A 103 1.04 13.75 14.59
N VAL A 104 1.10 12.97 15.68
CA VAL A 104 1.67 13.44 16.95
C VAL A 104 3.13 13.85 16.79
N ILE A 105 3.94 13.07 16.06
CA ILE A 105 5.35 13.40 15.82
C ILE A 105 5.46 14.71 15.03
N PHE A 106 4.68 14.84 13.94
CA PHE A 106 4.75 15.98 13.03
C PHE A 106 4.26 17.28 13.69
N THR A 107 3.10 17.27 14.36
CA THR A 107 2.50 18.50 14.91
C THR A 107 3.22 19.03 16.15
N ASN A 108 4.11 18.24 16.77
CA ASN A 108 4.91 18.66 17.92
C ASN A 108 6.32 19.16 17.51
N HIS A 109 6.50 19.52 16.24
CA HIS A 109 7.71 20.19 15.73
C HIS A 109 7.43 21.69 15.46
N PRO A 110 8.38 22.61 15.76
CA PRO A 110 8.22 24.03 15.47
C PRO A 110 7.89 24.31 13.99
N GLY A 111 6.86 25.11 13.73
CA GLY A 111 6.45 25.49 12.37
C GLY A 111 5.72 24.39 11.59
N ALA A 112 5.23 23.34 12.25
CA ALA A 112 4.41 22.32 11.60
C ALA A 112 3.05 22.90 11.15
N GLU A 113 2.77 22.77 9.85
CA GLU A 113 1.48 23.16 9.25
C GLU A 113 0.87 21.98 8.49
N MET A 114 -0.42 21.74 8.71
CA MET A 114 -1.15 20.69 7.99
C MET A 114 -1.81 21.26 6.74
N GLY A 115 -1.21 20.98 5.58
CA GLY A 115 -1.82 21.27 4.28
C GLY A 115 -2.95 20.29 3.90
N PRO A 116 -3.64 20.53 2.76
CA PRO A 116 -4.80 19.75 2.32
C PRO A 116 -4.53 18.26 2.04
N TRP A 117 -3.26 17.89 1.85
CA TRP A 117 -2.78 16.51 1.69
C TRP A 117 -1.67 16.17 2.70
N ALA A 118 -1.79 16.67 3.92
CA ALA A 118 -0.85 16.42 5.00
C ALA A 118 -0.64 14.92 5.29
N LEU A 119 0.40 14.63 6.07
CA LEU A 119 0.77 13.28 6.51
C LEU A 119 0.99 12.28 5.36
N GLY A 120 1.43 12.76 4.20
CA GLY A 120 1.69 11.92 3.03
C GLY A 120 0.43 11.38 2.37
N SER A 121 -0.70 12.10 2.50
CA SER A 121 -1.97 11.72 1.87
C SER A 121 -1.84 11.67 0.34
N ASN A 122 -2.57 10.72 -0.25
CA ASN A 122 -2.70 10.64 -1.70
C ASN A 122 -3.66 11.71 -2.23
N GLY A 123 -3.46 12.13 -3.47
CA GLY A 123 -4.33 13.10 -4.13
C GLY A 123 -4.12 13.14 -5.63
N TRP A 124 -4.88 13.99 -6.32
CA TRP A 124 -4.65 14.38 -7.72
C TRP A 124 -5.33 15.72 -8.02
N GLY A 125 -5.09 16.27 -9.21
CA GLY A 125 -5.68 17.51 -9.68
C GLY A 125 -4.93 18.76 -9.24
N THR A 126 -5.55 19.92 -9.50
CA THR A 126 -4.95 21.24 -9.24
C THR A 126 -4.48 21.38 -7.79
N GLY A 127 -3.26 21.87 -7.60
CA GLY A 127 -2.65 22.05 -6.28
C GLY A 127 -2.03 20.78 -5.68
N TYR A 128 -2.14 19.62 -6.33
CA TYR A 128 -1.50 18.39 -5.87
C TYR A 128 -0.30 18.00 -6.73
N LEU A 129 0.91 18.06 -6.16
CA LEU A 129 2.17 17.63 -6.79
C LEU A 129 2.34 18.12 -8.24
N ALA A 130 2.28 17.22 -9.24
CA ALA A 130 2.41 17.56 -10.66
C ALA A 130 1.06 17.73 -11.38
N GLU A 131 -0.02 17.87 -10.61
CA GLU A 131 -1.37 18.26 -11.05
C GLU A 131 -1.99 17.38 -12.15
N TYR A 132 -1.71 16.07 -12.09
CA TYR A 132 -2.31 15.11 -13.00
C TYR A 132 -3.84 15.07 -12.86
N ASN A 133 -4.54 14.94 -13.99
CA ASN A 133 -6.00 14.86 -14.01
C ASN A 133 -6.52 13.51 -13.50
N THR A 134 -7.84 13.41 -13.30
CA THR A 134 -8.51 12.21 -12.76
C THR A 134 -8.25 10.96 -13.60
N LEU A 135 -8.20 11.08 -14.94
CA LEU A 135 -7.96 9.93 -15.82
C LEU A 135 -6.54 9.37 -15.61
N ALA A 136 -5.54 10.25 -15.60
CA ALA A 136 -4.15 9.84 -15.37
C ALA A 136 -3.97 9.22 -13.98
N ALA A 137 -4.58 9.81 -12.95
CA ALA A 137 -4.56 9.27 -11.59
C ALA A 137 -5.18 7.86 -11.51
N PHE A 138 -6.36 7.68 -12.10
CA PHE A 138 -7.04 6.39 -12.09
C PHE A 138 -6.25 5.31 -12.86
N VAL A 139 -5.75 5.64 -14.05
CA VAL A 139 -4.95 4.71 -14.87
C VAL A 139 -3.66 4.32 -14.16
N ALA A 140 -2.95 5.29 -13.56
CA ALA A 140 -1.74 5.02 -12.81
C ALA A 140 -2.00 4.05 -11.64
N GLU A 141 -2.98 4.35 -10.79
CA GLU A 141 -3.30 3.50 -9.64
C GLU A 141 -3.78 2.10 -10.05
N PHE A 142 -4.58 2.00 -11.11
CA PHE A 142 -5.02 0.72 -11.67
C PHE A 142 -3.83 -0.11 -12.16
N VAL A 143 -2.98 0.45 -13.02
CA VAL A 143 -1.86 -0.26 -13.65
C VAL A 143 -0.77 -0.60 -12.64
N PHE A 144 -0.43 0.31 -11.73
CA PHE A 144 0.58 0.05 -10.70
C PHE A 144 0.12 -1.03 -9.73
N THR A 145 -1.16 -1.02 -9.34
CA THR A 145 -1.70 -2.09 -8.50
C THR A 145 -1.75 -3.42 -9.26
N PHE A 146 -2.08 -3.40 -10.56
CA PHE A 146 -2.02 -4.59 -11.40
C PHE A 146 -0.60 -5.20 -11.43
N ILE A 147 0.43 -4.39 -11.69
CA ILE A 147 1.84 -4.84 -11.69
C ILE A 147 2.22 -5.39 -10.32
N PHE A 148 1.86 -4.67 -9.25
CA PHE A 148 2.16 -5.08 -7.88
C PHE A 148 1.55 -6.44 -7.55
N LEU A 149 0.27 -6.66 -7.90
CA LEU A 149 -0.41 -7.93 -7.66
C LEU A 149 0.09 -9.07 -8.54
N LEU A 150 0.52 -8.80 -9.77
CA LEU A 150 1.19 -9.82 -10.58
C LEU A 150 2.48 -10.30 -9.91
N VAL A 151 3.30 -9.40 -9.37
CA VAL A 151 4.52 -9.77 -8.63
C VAL A 151 4.18 -10.59 -7.40
N ILE A 152 3.15 -10.20 -6.64
CA ILE A 152 2.73 -10.96 -5.45
C ILE A 152 2.28 -12.37 -5.84
N LEU A 153 1.40 -12.51 -6.83
CA LEU A 153 0.85 -13.80 -7.23
C LEU A 153 1.93 -14.76 -7.75
N GLY A 154 2.88 -14.23 -8.54
CA GLY A 154 4.02 -14.99 -9.09
C GLY A 154 5.08 -15.34 -8.06
N SER A 155 5.48 -14.39 -7.24
CA SER A 155 6.52 -14.61 -6.22
C SER A 155 6.06 -15.56 -5.11
N THR A 156 4.76 -15.62 -4.83
CA THR A 156 4.15 -16.51 -3.84
C THR A 156 3.55 -17.79 -4.44
N SER A 157 3.71 -18.04 -5.74
CA SER A 157 3.23 -19.28 -6.36
C SER A 157 3.93 -20.49 -5.74
N THR A 158 3.18 -21.56 -5.49
CA THR A 158 3.75 -22.84 -5.03
C THR A 158 4.64 -23.50 -6.08
N LYS A 159 4.53 -23.08 -7.37
CA LYS A 159 5.41 -23.53 -8.45
C LYS A 159 6.72 -22.73 -8.52
N ASN A 160 6.85 -21.65 -7.76
CA ASN A 160 8.06 -20.83 -7.73
C ASN A 160 9.09 -21.41 -6.75
N ILE A 161 10.16 -21.98 -7.30
CA ILE A 161 11.27 -22.57 -6.52
C ILE A 161 12.04 -21.55 -5.68
N HIS A 162 11.84 -20.25 -5.90
CA HIS A 162 12.47 -19.14 -5.16
C HIS A 162 11.51 -18.48 -4.15
N GLY A 163 10.48 -19.19 -3.67
CA GLY A 163 9.43 -18.61 -2.80
C GLY A 163 9.93 -17.89 -1.53
N GLY A 164 11.11 -18.25 -1.01
CA GLY A 164 11.74 -17.53 0.13
C GLY A 164 12.11 -16.07 -0.16
N PHE A 165 12.20 -15.67 -1.44
CA PHE A 165 12.46 -14.29 -1.86
C PHE A 165 11.18 -13.47 -2.11
N ALA A 166 10.00 -14.02 -1.85
CA ALA A 166 8.74 -13.33 -2.13
C ALA A 166 8.65 -11.97 -1.42
N GLY A 167 9.00 -11.89 -0.13
CA GLY A 167 8.98 -10.63 0.62
C GLY A 167 9.87 -9.55 0.00
N LEU A 168 11.06 -9.93 -0.48
CA LEU A 168 11.97 -9.02 -1.17
C LEU A 168 11.41 -8.56 -2.53
N ALA A 169 10.91 -9.49 -3.35
CA ALA A 169 10.33 -9.17 -4.65
C ALA A 169 9.12 -8.23 -4.53
N ILE A 170 8.24 -8.50 -3.57
CA ILE A 170 7.05 -7.68 -3.29
C ILE A 170 7.48 -6.28 -2.84
N GLY A 171 8.36 -6.17 -1.84
CA GLY A 171 8.81 -4.86 -1.37
C GLY A 171 9.54 -4.03 -2.43
N LEU A 172 10.43 -4.64 -3.22
CA LEU A 172 11.13 -3.94 -4.31
C LEU A 172 10.19 -3.55 -5.46
N SER A 173 9.14 -4.32 -5.73
CA SER A 173 8.11 -3.90 -6.69
C SER A 173 7.34 -2.66 -6.20
N LEU A 174 7.13 -2.54 -4.88
CA LEU A 174 6.56 -1.32 -4.29
C LEU A 174 7.52 -0.13 -4.43
N VAL A 175 8.84 -0.32 -4.28
CA VAL A 175 9.85 0.72 -4.58
C VAL A 175 9.71 1.17 -6.03
N LEU A 176 9.66 0.23 -6.99
CA LEU A 176 9.58 0.53 -8.42
C LEU A 176 8.37 1.41 -8.76
N ILE A 177 7.19 1.06 -8.27
CA ILE A 177 5.98 1.85 -8.56
C ILE A 177 6.01 3.22 -7.87
N HIS A 178 6.66 3.36 -6.71
CA HIS A 178 6.86 4.67 -6.07
C HIS A 178 7.83 5.56 -6.85
N ILE A 179 8.93 5.00 -7.38
CA ILE A 179 9.90 5.75 -8.20
C ILE A 179 9.19 6.44 -9.38
N VAL A 180 8.24 5.74 -10.01
CA VAL A 180 7.48 6.27 -11.14
C VAL A 180 6.31 7.16 -10.68
N GLY A 181 5.56 6.70 -9.68
CA GLY A 181 4.21 7.18 -9.44
C GLY A 181 4.06 8.32 -8.44
N ILE A 182 5.08 8.66 -7.64
CA ILE A 182 4.89 9.63 -6.53
C ILE A 182 4.35 10.96 -7.03
N LYS A 183 4.88 11.51 -8.12
CA LYS A 183 4.40 12.79 -8.66
C LYS A 183 2.98 12.75 -9.24
N ILE A 184 2.46 11.56 -9.55
CA ILE A 184 1.12 11.39 -10.13
C ILE A 184 0.05 11.43 -9.04
N THR A 185 0.18 10.58 -8.01
CA THR A 185 -0.84 10.40 -6.95
C THR A 185 -0.28 10.27 -5.53
N GLY A 186 1.03 10.40 -5.34
CA GLY A 186 1.72 10.01 -4.11
C GLY A 186 1.77 8.50 -3.89
N VAL A 187 1.33 7.72 -4.89
CA VAL A 187 1.19 6.26 -4.93
C VAL A 187 0.38 5.70 -3.76
N SER A 188 -0.88 5.38 -4.04
CA SER A 188 -1.71 4.63 -3.11
C SER A 188 -1.37 3.15 -3.22
N VAL A 189 -1.84 2.51 -4.30
CA VAL A 189 -1.94 1.06 -4.52
C VAL A 189 -2.45 0.24 -3.31
N ASN A 190 -2.96 0.92 -2.29
CA ASN A 190 -3.29 0.40 -0.98
C ASN A 190 -4.36 1.30 -0.33
N PRO A 191 -5.63 0.87 -0.32
CA PRO A 191 -6.72 1.66 0.24
C PRO A 191 -6.51 2.03 1.72
N ALA A 192 -5.97 1.13 2.56
CA ALA A 192 -5.74 1.43 3.97
C ALA A 192 -4.69 2.54 4.15
N ARG A 193 -3.60 2.49 3.38
CA ARG A 193 -2.54 3.52 3.35
C ARG A 193 -3.05 4.90 2.92
N SER A 194 -4.09 4.96 2.09
CA SER A 194 -4.71 6.24 1.72
C SER A 194 -5.70 6.72 2.76
N ILE A 195 -6.49 5.81 3.34
CA ILE A 195 -7.51 6.13 4.35
C ILE A 195 -6.88 6.70 5.63
N GLY A 196 -5.83 6.04 6.16
CA GLY A 196 -5.22 6.41 7.45
C GLY A 196 -4.83 7.90 7.52
N PRO A 197 -3.90 8.38 6.69
CA PRO A 197 -3.51 9.79 6.64
C PRO A 197 -4.66 10.75 6.29
N ALA A 198 -5.53 10.38 5.36
CA ALA A 198 -6.62 11.24 4.91
C ALA A 198 -7.65 11.57 6.02
N ILE A 199 -7.84 10.67 6.99
CA ILE A 199 -8.66 10.95 8.18
C ILE A 199 -8.08 12.09 9.01
N PHE A 200 -6.76 12.27 9.04
CA PHE A 200 -6.14 13.39 9.78
C PHE A 200 -5.99 14.63 8.90
N ALA A 201 -5.66 14.46 7.61
CA ALA A 201 -5.52 15.57 6.67
C ALA A 201 -6.87 16.26 6.33
N GLN A 202 -7.98 15.52 6.39
CA GLN A 202 -9.33 16.03 6.11
C GLN A 202 -9.45 16.61 4.69
N GLY A 203 -10.50 17.39 4.43
CA GLY A 203 -10.64 18.22 3.23
C GLY A 203 -10.44 17.47 1.90
N ALA A 204 -9.50 17.96 1.10
CA ALA A 204 -9.22 17.45 -0.25
C ALA A 204 -8.82 15.97 -0.21
N ALA A 205 -7.90 15.58 0.68
CA ALA A 205 -7.45 14.19 0.83
C ALA A 205 -8.62 13.24 1.12
N LEU A 206 -9.50 13.61 2.06
CA LEU A 206 -10.65 12.79 2.44
C LEU A 206 -11.68 12.67 1.30
N SER A 207 -11.96 13.77 0.59
CA SER A 207 -12.90 13.78 -0.53
C SER A 207 -12.44 12.92 -1.72
N GLN A 208 -11.14 12.67 -1.83
CA GLN A 208 -10.50 11.99 -2.95
C GLN A 208 -10.31 10.47 -2.71
N ILE A 209 -10.59 9.95 -1.51
CA ILE A 209 -10.35 8.53 -1.16
C ILE A 209 -10.98 7.53 -2.13
N TRP A 210 -12.13 7.84 -2.72
CA TRP A 210 -12.85 6.91 -3.58
C TRP A 210 -11.99 6.35 -4.73
N LEU A 211 -11.10 7.17 -5.32
CA LEU A 211 -10.22 6.75 -6.41
C LEU A 211 -9.18 5.75 -5.91
N PHE A 212 -8.63 6.01 -4.72
CA PHE A 212 -7.64 5.17 -4.05
C PHE A 212 -8.22 3.89 -3.44
N VAL A 213 -9.55 3.75 -3.44
CA VAL A 213 -10.23 2.48 -3.18
C VAL A 213 -10.52 1.78 -4.51
N ALA A 214 -11.19 2.46 -5.44
CA ALA A 214 -11.68 1.86 -6.67
C ALA A 214 -10.55 1.39 -7.60
N ALA A 215 -9.59 2.26 -7.93
CA ALA A 215 -8.54 1.93 -8.89
C ALA A 215 -7.62 0.79 -8.39
N PRO A 216 -7.12 0.79 -7.14
CA PRO A 216 -6.32 -0.32 -6.65
C PRO A 216 -7.08 -1.65 -6.59
N VAL A 217 -8.33 -1.65 -6.13
CA VAL A 217 -9.13 -2.89 -6.07
C VAL A 217 -9.36 -3.44 -7.48
N LEU A 218 -9.74 -2.60 -8.44
CA LEU A 218 -9.96 -3.02 -9.82
C LEU A 218 -8.67 -3.54 -10.46
N GLY A 219 -7.54 -2.85 -10.26
CA GLY A 219 -6.23 -3.28 -10.78
C GLY A 219 -5.79 -4.62 -10.19
N GLY A 220 -5.95 -4.81 -8.88
CA GLY A 220 -5.60 -6.06 -8.20
C GLY A 220 -6.49 -7.24 -8.60
N VAL A 221 -7.79 -7.03 -8.71
CA VAL A 221 -8.74 -8.04 -9.20
C VAL A 221 -8.42 -8.42 -10.65
N PHE A 222 -8.12 -7.44 -11.50
CA PHE A 222 -7.72 -7.70 -12.88
C PHE A 222 -6.42 -8.52 -12.95
N ALA A 223 -5.43 -8.22 -12.10
CA ALA A 223 -4.20 -9.02 -12.02
C ALA A 223 -4.48 -10.47 -11.62
N ALA A 224 -5.38 -10.71 -10.67
CA ALA A 224 -5.78 -12.06 -10.28
C ALA A 224 -6.39 -12.85 -11.44
N PHE A 225 -7.25 -12.23 -12.26
CA PHE A 225 -7.81 -12.85 -13.45
C PHE A 225 -6.74 -13.15 -14.51
N VAL A 226 -5.89 -12.16 -14.84
CA VAL A 226 -4.81 -12.34 -15.82
C VAL A 226 -3.86 -13.45 -15.38
N TYR A 227 -3.46 -13.46 -14.10
CA TYR A 227 -2.55 -14.46 -13.57
C TYR A 227 -3.15 -15.87 -13.69
N ASN A 228 -4.38 -16.07 -13.22
CA ASN A 228 -5.02 -17.39 -13.21
C ASN A 228 -5.43 -17.90 -14.61
N LEU A 229 -5.72 -17.00 -15.57
CA LEU A 229 -6.20 -17.41 -16.90
C LEU A 229 -5.09 -17.52 -17.93
N LEU A 230 -4.07 -16.64 -17.86
CA LEU A 230 -3.09 -16.46 -18.92
C LEU A 230 -1.66 -16.83 -18.50
N ILE A 231 -1.31 -16.72 -17.21
CA ILE A 231 0.07 -16.93 -16.74
C ILE A 231 0.22 -18.31 -16.09
N GLU A 232 -0.50 -18.55 -15.00
CA GLU A 232 -0.48 -19.82 -14.29
C GLU A 232 -1.89 -20.40 -14.23
N LYS A 233 -2.27 -21.07 -15.33
CA LYS A 233 -3.57 -21.73 -15.44
C LYS A 233 -3.76 -22.71 -14.29
N LYS A 234 -4.90 -22.61 -13.61
CA LYS A 234 -5.38 -23.68 -12.74
C LYS A 234 -5.55 -24.93 -13.60
N GLU A 235 -4.88 -26.01 -13.21
CA GLU A 235 -5.17 -27.33 -13.79
C GLU A 235 -6.64 -27.64 -13.49
N LEU A 236 -7.42 -27.86 -14.55
CA LEU A 236 -8.79 -28.33 -14.40
C LEU A 236 -8.70 -29.76 -13.87
N ALA A 237 -9.08 -29.93 -12.60
CA ALA A 237 -9.30 -31.23 -11.98
C ALA A 237 -10.56 -31.88 -12.56
#